data_AF-A0A0F8ZKY5-F1
#
_entry.id   AF-A0A0F8ZKY5-F1
#
_cell.length_a   1.000
_cell.length_b   1.000
_cell.length_c   1.000
_cell.angle_alpha   90.00
_cell.angle_beta   90.00
_cell.angle_gamma   90.00
#
_symmetry.space_group_name_H-M   'P 1'
#
loop_
_entity.id
_entity.type
_entity.pdbx_description
1 polymer ?
#
loop_
_entity_poly.entity_id
_entity_poly.type
_entity_poly.pdbx_seq_one_letter_code
_entity_poly.pdbx_strand_id
1 'polypeptide(L)' 'MEESIQKQVTENPDSIEIGTPSKGGAIKVYGDFNKPEDFKKKIENAVEVRKYFEAQIEIKTKG' A
#
# COMPACT_ATOMS: atom_id res chain seq x y z
N MET A 1 -42.23 1.85 6.11
CA MET A 1 -41.05 1.20 5.52
C MET A 1 -39.88 1.75 6.30
N GLU A 2 -39.27 0.96 7.18
CA GLU A 2 -38.07 1.38 7.90
C GLU A 2 -36.87 1.26 6.97
N GLU A 3 -36.27 2.39 6.61
CA GLU A 3 -35.01 2.42 5.86
C GLU A 3 -33.87 2.04 6.79
N SER A 4 -33.29 0.86 6.59
CA SER A 4 -32.10 0.43 7.31
C SER A 4 -30.85 1.02 6.66
N ILE A 5 -30.15 1.91 7.35
CA ILE A 5 -28.88 2.48 6.89
C ILE A 5 -27.76 1.49 7.18
N GLN A 6 -27.24 0.81 6.15
CA GLN A 6 -26.03 -0.01 6.27
C GLN A 6 -24.79 0.88 6.12
N LYS A 7 -24.05 1.08 7.22
CA LYS A 7 -22.78 1.81 7.21
C LYS A 7 -21.64 0.83 6.91
N GLN A 8 -21.05 0.91 5.71
CA GLN A 8 -19.84 0.17 5.39
C GLN A 8 -18.66 0.74 6.18
N VAL A 9 -18.21 0.01 7.20
CA VAL A 9 -17.00 0.35 7.95
C VAL A 9 -15.82 -0.32 7.25
N THR A 10 -15.09 0.45 6.44
CA THR A 10 -13.87 -0.03 5.78
C THR A 10 -12.71 0.16 6.75
N GLU A 11 -12.02 -0.92 7.17
CA GLU A 11 -10.95 -0.86 8.19
C GLU A 11 -9.72 -0.01 7.77
N ASN A 12 -9.52 0.22 6.47
CA ASN A 12 -8.48 1.08 5.93
C ASN A 12 -9.08 1.93 4.81
N PRO A 13 -9.79 3.01 5.15
CA PRO A 13 -10.54 3.81 4.17
C PRO A 13 -9.63 4.60 3.24
N ASP A 14 -8.39 4.87 3.66
CA ASP A 14 -7.45 5.73 2.96
C ASP A 14 -6.39 4.93 2.20
N SER A 15 -5.76 5.55 1.20
CA SER A 15 -4.63 4.95 0.49
C SER A 15 -3.63 5.99 -0.01
N ILE A 16 -2.36 5.56 -0.10
CA ILE A 16 -1.27 6.32 -0.73
C ILE A 16 -0.65 5.46 -1.82
N GLU A 17 -0.40 6.07 -2.99
CA GLU A 17 0.33 5.45 -4.09
C GLU A 17 1.74 6.06 -4.20
N ILE A 18 2.76 5.20 -4.27
CA ILE A 18 4.18 5.59 -4.26
C ILE A 18 4.87 5.06 -5.52
N GLY A 19 5.45 5.98 -6.28
CA GLY A 19 6.16 5.69 -7.53
C GLY A 19 5.39 6.15 -8.76
N THR A 20 5.85 5.74 -9.94
CA THR A 20 5.16 6.03 -11.21
C THR A 20 5.00 4.71 -11.94
N PRO A 21 3.77 4.29 -12.28
CA PRO A 21 3.53 3.00 -12.95
C PRO A 21 4.43 2.79 -14.18
N SER A 22 4.66 3.86 -14.94
CA SER A 22 5.45 3.86 -16.19
C SER A 22 6.97 3.78 -16.00
N LYS A 23 7.52 3.89 -14.78
CA LYS A 23 8.98 3.97 -14.52
C LYS A 23 9.44 2.95 -13.46
N GLY A 24 9.04 1.68 -13.62
CA GLY A 24 9.43 0.61 -12.69
C GLY A 24 8.36 0.25 -11.64
N GLY A 25 7.11 0.63 -11.88
CA GLY A 25 5.97 0.23 -11.07
C GLY A 25 5.64 1.17 -9.90
N ALA A 26 4.38 1.12 -9.47
CA ALA A 26 3.86 1.83 -8.32
C ALA A 26 3.40 0.83 -7.25
N ILE A 27 3.56 1.21 -5.97
CA ILE A 27 3.00 0.46 -4.85
C ILE A 27 1.86 1.28 -4.24
N LYS A 28 0.74 0.62 -3.96
CA LYS A 28 -0.41 1.25 -3.30
C LYS A 28 -0.59 0.66 -1.92
N VAL A 29 -0.60 1.52 -0.90
CA VAL A 29 -0.71 1.12 0.52
C VAL A 29 -2.00 1.68 1.07
N TYR A 30 -2.83 0.81 1.65
CA TYR A 30 -4.08 1.19 2.29
C TYR A 30 -3.90 1.33 3.81
N GLY A 31 -4.50 2.36 4.39
CA GLY A 31 -4.43 2.68 5.81
C GLY A 31 -5.56 3.58 6.28
N ASP A 32 -5.33 4.24 7.40
CA ASP A 32 -6.28 5.17 8.03
C ASP A 32 -5.51 6.42 8.45
N PHE A 33 -5.87 7.59 7.91
CA PHE A 33 -5.22 8.85 8.25
C PHE A 33 -5.48 9.29 9.70
N ASN A 34 -6.48 8.72 10.37
CA ASN A 34 -6.71 8.94 11.80
C ASN A 34 -5.75 8.13 12.69
N LYS A 35 -5.04 7.15 12.12
CA LYS A 35 -4.01 6.33 12.80
C LYS A 35 -2.67 6.44 12.06
N PRO A 36 -2.05 7.64 12.08
CA PRO A 36 -0.87 7.92 11.24
C PRO A 36 0.35 7.07 11.60
N GLU A 37 0.51 6.65 12.85
CA GLU A 37 1.65 5.80 13.26
C GLU A 37 1.55 4.40 12.65
N ASP A 38 0.37 3.78 12.73
CA ASP A 38 0.11 2.47 12.10
C ASP A 38 0.25 2.56 10.57
N PHE A 39 -0.25 3.64 9.97
CA PHE A 39 -0.16 3.83 8.53
C PHE A 39 1.30 4.05 8.08
N LYS A 40 2.09 4.83 8.81
CA LYS A 40 3.54 4.98 8.53
C LYS A 40 4.27 3.65 8.57
N LYS A 41 4.00 2.81 9.58
CA LYS A 41 4.61 1.48 9.68
C LYS A 41 4.24 0.57 8.50
N LYS A 42 2.99 0.63 8.02
CA LYS A 42 2.58 -0.08 6.80
C LYS A 42 3.34 0.40 5.57
N ILE A 43 3.58 1.71 5.45
CA ILE A 43 4.35 2.30 4.34
C ILE A 43 5.81 1.84 4.39
N GLU A 44 6.44 1.87 5.55
CA GLU A 44 7.83 1.40 5.74
C GLU A 44 7.98 -0.06 5.31
N ASN A 45 7.09 -0.94 5.80
CA ASN A 45 7.07 -2.35 5.43
C ASN A 45 6.85 -2.55 3.91
N ALA A 46 5.94 -1.78 3.30
CA ALA A 46 5.68 -1.88 1.87
C ALA A 46 6.91 -1.50 1.03
N VAL A 47 7.66 -0.48 1.46
CA VAL A 47 8.92 -0.06 0.83
C VAL A 47 10.00 -1.14 0.99
N GLU A 48 10.10 -1.77 2.17
CA GLU A 48 11.07 -2.86 2.39
C GLU A 48 10.80 -4.06 1.48
N VAL A 49 9.53 -4.51 1.39
CA VAL A 49 9.11 -5.60 0.51
C VAL A 49 9.41 -5.27 -0.96
N ARG A 50 9.16 -4.02 -1.39
CA ARG A 50 9.50 -3.56 -2.74
C ARG A 50 10.99 -3.68 -3.01
N LYS A 51 11.84 -3.17 -2.11
CA LYS A 51 13.30 -3.25 -2.27
C LYS A 51 13.79 -4.71 -2.35
N TYR A 52 13.24 -5.59 -1.52
CA TYR A 52 13.54 -7.01 -1.58
C TYR A 52 13.20 -7.60 -2.96
N PHE A 53 12.00 -7.32 -3.47
CA PHE A 53 11.57 -7.79 -4.78
C PHE A 53 12.47 -7.26 -5.93
N GLU A 54 12.80 -5.96 -5.91
CA GLU A 54 13.70 -5.34 -6.89
C GLU A 54 15.09 -6.00 -6.88
N ALA A 55 15.64 -6.27 -5.69
CA ALA A 55 16.91 -6.98 -5.54
C ALA A 55 16.86 -8.41 -6.12
N GLN A 56 15.75 -9.13 -5.92
CA GLN A 56 15.58 -10.47 -6.48
C GLN A 56 15.46 -10.46 -8.02
N ILE A 57 14.83 -9.43 -8.60
CA ILE A 57 14.78 -9.27 -10.05
C ILE A 57 16.18 -9.02 -10.62
N GLU A 58 16.95 -8.13 -10.01
CA GLU A 58 18.29 -7.78 -10.51
C GLU A 58 19.23 -9.00 -10.54
N ILE A 59 19.15 -9.89 -9.54
CA ILE A 59 19.93 -11.12 -9.50
C ILE A 59 19.56 -12.06 -10.66
N LYS A 60 18.29 -12.10 -11.05
CA LYS A 60 17.81 -13.00 -12.13
C LYS A 60 18.08 -12.48 -13.54
N THR A 61 18.25 -11.18 -13.73
CA THR A 61 18.44 -10.58 -15.06
C THR A 61 19.92 -10.40 -15.44
N LYS A 62 20.84 -10.46 -14.47
CA LYS A 62 22.29 -10.40 -14.70
C LYS A 62 22.96 -11.79 -14.77
N GLY A 63 22.19 -12.87 -14.58
CA GLY A 63 22.65 -14.27 -14.63
C GLY A 63 22.38 -14.94 -15.96
#